data_AF-A0A1M4ZH43-F1
#
_entry.id   AF-A0A1M4ZH43-F1
#
_cell.length_a   1.000
_cell.length_b   1.000
_cell.length_c   1.000
_cell.angle_alpha   90.00
_cell.angle_beta   90.00
_cell.angle_gamma   90.00
#
_symmetry.space_group_name_H-M   'P 1'
#
loop_
_entity.id
_entity.type
_entity.pdbx_description
1 polymer ?
#
loop_
_entity_poly.entity_id
_entity_poly.type
_entity_poly.pdbx_seq_one_letter_code
_entity_poly.pdbx_strand_id
1 'polypeptide(L)' 'MIDKQYGKYILICDYCGEEREFSTFDEALKYKRENSWKSIKHTDGWETICEECRKEIEEL' A
#
# COMPACT_ATOMS: atom_id res chain seq x y z
N MET A 1 2.70 1.61 -2.56
CA MET A 1 3.11 2.98 -2.16
C MET A 1 1.90 3.85 -1.79
N ILE A 2 2.06 5.07 -1.21
CA ILE A 2 1.00 6.11 -1.22
C ILE A 2 1.48 7.24 -2.12
N ASP A 3 0.76 7.51 -3.20
CA ASP A 3 1.07 8.54 -4.18
C ASP A 3 0.00 9.65 -4.20
N LYS A 4 0.32 10.85 -4.68
CA LYS A 4 -0.63 11.96 -4.77
C LYS A 4 -0.92 12.28 -6.24
N GLN A 5 -2.12 11.94 -6.70
CA GLN A 5 -2.56 12.12 -8.08
C GLN A 5 -3.86 12.93 -8.13
N TYR A 6 -3.92 13.96 -8.99
CA TYR A 6 -5.13 14.79 -9.21
C TYR A 6 -5.82 15.30 -7.93
N GLY A 7 -5.04 15.60 -6.88
CA GLY A 7 -5.57 16.07 -5.60
C GLY A 7 -6.08 14.97 -4.65
N LYS A 8 -5.94 13.70 -5.02
CA LYS A 8 -6.23 12.51 -4.20
C LYS A 8 -4.94 11.83 -3.77
N TYR A 9 -5.03 11.04 -2.71
CA TYR A 9 -3.96 10.17 -2.24
C TYR A 9 -4.32 8.71 -2.58
N ILE A 10 -3.47 8.05 -3.35
CA ILE A 10 -3.69 6.71 -3.89
C ILE A 10 -2.75 5.75 -3.16
N LEU A 11 -3.28 4.85 -2.34
CA LEU A 11 -2.54 3.72 -1.79
C LEU A 11 -2.54 2.59 -2.84
N ILE A 12 -1.36 2.18 -3.28
CA ILE A 12 -1.15 1.22 -4.37
C ILE A 12 -0.38 0.00 -3.83
N CYS A 13 -0.80 -1.20 -4.19
CA CYS A 13 -0.05 -2.42 -3.92
C CYS A 13 1.01 -2.59 -5.01
N ASP A 14 2.28 -2.58 -4.62
CA ASP A 14 3.39 -2.61 -5.58
C ASP A 14 3.59 -4.03 -6.17
N TYR A 15 2.87 -5.05 -5.67
CA TYR A 15 2.88 -6.42 -6.22
C TYR A 15 1.73 -6.70 -7.20
N CYS A 16 0.46 -6.44 -6.80
CA CYS A 16 -0.71 -6.74 -7.64
C CYS A 16 -1.33 -5.52 -8.35
N GLY A 17 -0.88 -4.31 -8.03
CA GLY A 17 -1.42 -3.07 -8.59
C GLY A 17 -2.77 -2.64 -8.01
N GLU A 18 -3.25 -3.27 -6.93
CA GLU A 18 -4.50 -2.85 -6.28
C GLU A 18 -4.40 -1.42 -5.75
N GLU A 19 -5.42 -0.60 -6.01
CA GLU A 19 -5.46 0.80 -5.61
C GLU A 19 -6.60 1.11 -4.62
N ARG A 20 -6.37 2.12 -3.77
CA ARG A 20 -7.36 2.72 -2.88
C ARG A 20 -7.17 4.23 -2.84
N GLU A 21 -8.25 4.97 -3.10
CA GLU A 21 -8.22 6.43 -3.14
C GLU A 21 -8.71 7.07 -1.84
N PHE A 22 -8.04 8.15 -1.44
CA PHE A 22 -8.35 8.91 -0.23
C PHE A 22 -8.30 10.41 -0.50
N SER A 23 -9.02 11.20 0.30
CA SER A 23 -9.00 12.66 0.17
C SER A 23 -7.84 13.29 0.93
N THR A 24 -7.34 12.61 1.97
CA THR A 24 -6.18 13.05 2.74
C THR A 24 -5.12 11.96 2.87
N PHE A 25 -3.87 12.38 3.10
CA PHE A 25 -2.77 11.44 3.34
C PHE A 25 -2.97 10.66 4.65
N ASP A 26 -3.52 11.31 5.67
CA ASP A 26 -3.80 10.67 6.96
C ASP A 26 -4.86 9.57 6.85
N GLU A 27 -5.88 9.76 6.03
CA GLU A 27 -6.86 8.71 5.69
C GLU A 27 -6.18 7.50 5.04
N ALA A 28 -5.32 7.74 4.04
CA ALA A 28 -4.58 6.68 3.37
C ALA A 28 -3.65 5.92 4.33
N LEU A 29 -2.92 6.64 5.19
CA LEU A 29 -2.07 6.05 6.22
C LEU A 29 -2.85 5.28 7.29
N LYS A 30 -4.03 5.77 7.67
CA LYS A 30 -4.90 5.09 8.62
C LYS A 30 -5.41 3.78 8.02
N TYR A 31 -5.97 3.83 6.81
CA TYR A 31 -6.44 2.64 6.11
C TYR A 31 -5.33 1.60 5.93
N LYS A 32 -4.15 2.04 5.49
CA LYS A 32 -2.97 1.18 5.35
C LYS A 32 -2.66 0.41 6.64
N ARG A 33 -2.68 1.09 7.80
CA ARG A 33 -2.43 0.48 9.11
C ARG A 33 -3.54 -0.48 9.55
N GLU A 34 -4.79 -0.09 9.35
CA GLU A 34 -5.97 -0.87 9.79
C GLU A 34 -6.23 -2.11 8.94
N ASN A 35 -5.83 -2.09 7.65
CA ASN A 35 -6.07 -3.17 6.70
C ASN A 35 -4.81 -4.01 6.44
N SER A 36 -3.85 -4.02 7.37
CA SER A 36 -2.67 -4.87 7.31
C SER A 36 -1.75 -4.68 6.09
N TRP A 37 -1.83 -3.55 5.40
CA TRP A 37 -0.90 -3.21 4.32
C TRP A 37 0.48 -2.91 4.93
N LYS A 38 1.53 -3.56 4.42
CA LYS A 38 2.90 -3.39 4.94
C LYS A 38 3.78 -2.68 3.93
N SER A 39 4.65 -1.80 4.43
CA SER A 39 5.80 -1.33 3.66
C SER A 39 7.03 -2.15 3.98
N ILE A 40 7.64 -2.73 2.96
CA ILE A 40 8.83 -3.55 3.04
C ILE A 40 9.99 -2.73 2.47
N LYS A 41 11.08 -2.65 3.22
CA LYS A 41 12.29 -1.97 2.79
C LYS A 41 13.19 -2.97 2.07
N HIS A 42 13.50 -2.68 0.81
CA HIS A 42 14.45 -3.41 -0.01
C HIS A 42 15.74 -2.59 -0.17
N THR A 43 16.75 -3.17 -0.81
CA THR A 43 18.03 -2.50 -1.09
C THR A 43 17.89 -1.32 -2.05
N ASP A 44 16.89 -1.38 -2.92
CA ASP A 44 16.59 -0.42 -3.99
C ASP A 44 15.43 0.53 -3.66
N GLY A 45 14.70 0.31 -2.54
CA GLY A 45 13.61 1.20 -2.18
C GLY A 45 12.65 0.65 -1.14
N TRP A 46 11.41 1.12 -1.22
CA TRP A 46 10.30 0.66 -0.41
C TRP A 46 9.18 0.18 -1.31
N GLU A 47 8.69 -1.02 -1.02
CA GLU A 47 7.49 -1.56 -1.63
C GLU A 47 6.38 -1.55 -0.58
N THR A 48 5.13 -1.46 -1.02
CA THR A 48 3.94 -1.57 -0.17
C THR A 48 3.06 -2.68 -0.71
N ILE A 49 2.83 -3.69 0.11
CA ILE A 49 2.10 -4.89 -0.27
C ILE A 49 0.79 -4.93 0.52
N CYS A 50 -0.32 -5.25 -0.17
CA CYS A 50 -1.62 -5.43 0.46
C CYS A 50 -1.66 -6.73 1.29
N GLU A 51 -2.69 -6.89 2.12
CA GLU A 51 -2.81 -8.06 2.99
C GLU A 51 -2.89 -9.37 2.21
N GLU A 52 -3.64 -9.39 1.11
CA GLU A 52 -3.86 -10.59 0.29
C GLU A 52 -2.55 -11.10 -0.30
N CYS A 53 -1.82 -10.25 -1.01
CA CYS A 53 -0.53 -10.62 -1.60
C CYS A 53 0.50 -11.00 -0.54
N ARG A 54 0.46 -10.39 0.65
CA ARG A 54 1.35 -10.80 1.74
C ARG A 54 1.05 -12.22 2.20
N LYS A 55 -0.23 -12.58 2.36
CA LYS A 55 -0.62 -13.95 2.73
C LYS A 55 -0.18 -14.95 1.68
N GLU A 56 -0.35 -14.63 0.40
CA GLU A 56 0.12 -15.49 -0.71
C GLU A 56 1.64 -15.70 -0.67
N ILE A 57 2.42 -14.66 -0.35
CA ILE A 57 3.89 -14.76 -0.26
C ILE A 57 4.34 -15.56 0.98
N GLU A 58 3.65 -15.42 2.11
CA GLU A 58 4.00 -16.08 3.39
C GLU A 58 3.61 -17.57 3.42
N GLU A 59 2.71 -18.02 2.53
CA GLU A 59 2.29 -19.43 2.41
C GLU A 59 3.14 -20.25 1.42
N LEU A 60 4.15 -19.64 0.80
CA LEU A 60 5.13 -20.26 -0.11
C LEU A 60 6.42 -20.67 0.60
#